data_AF-A0A353WIQ3-F1
#
_entry.id   AF-A0A353WIQ3-F1
#
_cell.length_a   1.000
_cell.length_b   1.000
_cell.length_c   1.000
_cell.angle_alpha   90.00
_cell.angle_beta   90.00
_cell.angle_gamma   90.00
#
_symmetry.space_group_name_H-M   'P 1'
#
loop_
_entity.id
_entity.type
_entity.pdbx_description
1 polymer ?
#
loop_
_entity_poly.entity_id
_entity_poly.type
_entity_poly.pdbx_seq_one_letter_code
_entity_poly.pdbx_strand_id
1 'polypeptide(L)'
;MRKHYDKNTASPQTKVNILTLVSAEQQTHNFYKAHGLMYANPTLRKLYAEIGDVEEEHVSMYESLMEPTETIFEKLLLHEFTEVCNYYTCMQQETNEHFKKIWEEFLSYEIDHLHSAAKLLQKHENKDAEEVIGNTIIEPNKFLSQKDYIAKILREQSDLRLTDGKDIGYTKKRRTS
;
A
#
# COMPACT_ATOMS: atom_id res chain seq x y z
N MET A 1 -5.26 -0.82 20.05
CA MET A 1 -4.60 -1.83 19.19
C MET A 1 -5.70 -2.66 18.54
N ARG A 2 -5.66 -2.87 17.21
CA ARG A 2 -6.65 -3.70 16.50
C ARG A 2 -6.35 -5.18 16.74
N LYS A 3 -7.34 -6.06 16.56
CA LYS A 3 -7.15 -7.50 16.68
C LYS A 3 -6.41 -8.02 15.44
N HIS A 4 -5.37 -8.82 15.64
CA HIS A 4 -4.71 -9.53 14.56
C HIS A 4 -5.67 -10.55 13.90
N TYR A 5 -5.41 -10.91 12.65
CA TYR A 5 -6.08 -12.06 12.04
C TYR A 5 -5.59 -13.36 12.69
N ASP A 6 -6.38 -14.41 12.63
CA ASP A 6 -5.97 -15.77 13.00
C ASP A 6 -5.40 -16.47 11.78
N LYS A 7 -4.11 -16.84 11.81
CA LYS A 7 -3.44 -17.45 10.65
C LYS A 7 -4.08 -18.73 10.12
N ASN A 8 -4.81 -19.47 10.95
CA ASN A 8 -5.40 -20.76 10.59
C ASN A 8 -6.76 -20.61 9.89
N THR A 9 -7.44 -19.48 10.10
CA THR A 9 -8.80 -19.25 9.58
C THR A 9 -8.88 -18.10 8.59
N ALA A 10 -7.93 -17.17 8.62
CA ALA A 10 -7.88 -16.06 7.67
C ALA A 10 -7.56 -16.55 6.25
N SER A 11 -8.30 -16.02 5.28
CA SER A 11 -8.03 -16.31 3.87
C SER A 11 -6.69 -15.73 3.43
N PRO A 12 -5.99 -16.34 2.46
CA PRO A 12 -4.78 -15.77 1.87
C PRO A 12 -4.99 -14.34 1.36
N GLN A 13 -6.17 -14.04 0.79
CA GLN A 13 -6.56 -12.68 0.37
C GLN A 13 -6.48 -11.66 1.51
N THR A 14 -6.91 -12.04 2.72
CA THR A 14 -6.87 -11.15 3.89
C THR A 14 -5.43 -10.82 4.25
N LYS A 15 -4.55 -11.84 4.24
CA LYS A 15 -3.12 -11.70 4.56
C LYS A 15 -2.43 -10.79 3.55
N VAL A 16 -2.61 -11.04 2.25
CA VAL A 16 -2.06 -10.21 1.16
C VAL A 16 -2.56 -8.76 1.25
N ASN A 17 -3.86 -8.54 1.48
CA ASN A 17 -4.41 -7.19 1.60
C ASN A 17 -3.79 -6.42 2.77
N ILE A 18 -3.62 -7.06 3.93
CA ILE A 18 -3.01 -6.43 5.11
C ILE A 18 -1.55 -6.08 4.83
N LEU A 19 -0.77 -7.02 4.27
CA LEU A 19 0.63 -6.79 3.95
C LEU A 19 0.81 -5.68 2.91
N THR A 20 0.02 -5.68 1.83
CA THR A 20 0.05 -4.61 0.82
C THR A 20 -0.32 -3.26 1.43
N LEU A 21 -1.32 -3.20 2.32
CA LEU A 21 -1.71 -1.97 3.00
C LEU A 21 -0.60 -1.43 3.90
N VAL A 22 -0.03 -2.28 4.76
CA VAL A 22 1.08 -1.89 5.66
C VAL A 22 2.27 -1.36 4.87
N SER A 23 2.66 -2.05 3.79
CA SER A 23 3.77 -1.63 2.92
C SER A 23 3.51 -0.26 2.28
N ALA A 24 2.27 0.02 1.85
CA ALA A 24 1.90 1.30 1.27
C ALA A 24 2.00 2.46 2.28
N GLU A 25 1.57 2.24 3.52
CA GLU A 25 1.67 3.23 4.59
C GLU A 25 3.12 3.47 4.99
N GLN A 26 3.93 2.40 5.08
CA GLN A 26 5.36 2.52 5.38
C GLN A 26 6.10 3.33 4.30
N GLN A 27 5.76 3.10 3.02
CA GLN A 27 6.32 3.87 1.90
C GLN A 27 5.93 5.36 1.96
N THR A 28 4.69 5.65 2.34
CA THR A 28 4.15 7.01 2.47
C THR A 28 4.81 7.75 3.65
N HIS A 29 4.88 7.11 4.81
CA HIS A 29 5.61 7.58 5.98
C HIS A 29 7.08 7.92 5.64
N ASN A 30 7.78 6.98 4.98
CA ASN A 30 9.19 7.15 4.62
C ASN A 30 9.38 8.32 3.65
N PHE A 31 8.46 8.53 2.71
CA PHE A 31 8.51 9.68 1.81
C PHE A 31 8.47 11.00 2.58
N TYR A 32 7.50 11.17 3.47
CA TYR A 32 7.34 12.41 4.24
C TYR A 32 8.51 12.67 5.19
N LYS A 33 9.00 11.64 5.89
CA LYS A 33 10.16 11.81 6.78
C LYS A 33 11.47 12.08 6.03
N ALA A 34 11.70 11.42 4.90
CA ALA A 34 12.95 11.60 4.14
C ALA A 34 12.97 12.91 3.33
N HIS A 35 11.86 13.29 2.70
CA HIS A 35 11.82 14.41 1.75
C HIS A 35 11.16 15.66 2.32
N GLY A 36 10.33 15.55 3.36
CA GLY A 36 9.56 16.68 3.89
C GLY A 36 10.44 17.82 4.41
N LEU A 37 11.63 17.52 4.90
CA LEU A 37 12.60 18.53 5.35
C LEU A 37 13.31 19.25 4.20
N MET A 38 13.28 18.72 2.97
CA MET A 38 13.95 19.30 1.81
C MET A 38 13.23 20.53 1.25
N TYR A 39 11.97 20.77 1.64
CA TYR A 39 11.18 21.89 1.12
C TYR A 39 11.60 23.22 1.75
N ALA A 40 11.76 24.26 0.92
CA ALA A 40 12.22 25.58 1.38
C ALA A 40 11.23 26.30 2.31
N ASN A 41 9.93 26.06 2.15
CA ASN A 41 8.89 26.74 2.93
C ASN A 41 8.72 26.10 4.33
N PRO A 42 8.89 26.87 5.43
CA PRO A 42 8.78 26.35 6.79
C PRO A 42 7.38 25.83 7.16
N THR A 43 6.31 26.40 6.60
CA THR A 43 4.93 25.92 6.79
C THR A 43 4.73 24.56 6.13
N LEU A 44 5.29 24.35 4.93
CA LEU A 44 5.22 23.04 4.26
C LEU A 44 6.01 21.97 5.03
N ARG A 45 7.18 22.30 5.56
CA ARG A 45 7.95 21.36 6.39
C ARG A 45 7.18 20.92 7.63
N LYS A 46 6.52 21.85 8.33
CA LYS A 46 5.68 21.54 9.50
C LYS A 46 4.51 20.63 9.13
N LEU A 47 3.79 20.98 8.06
CA LEU A 47 2.68 20.16 7.57
C LEU A 47 3.15 18.74 7.22
N TYR A 48 4.29 18.60 6.55
CA TYR A 48 4.78 17.28 6.16
C TYR A 48 5.31 16.47 7.35
N ALA A 49 5.84 17.13 8.38
CA ALA A 49 6.17 16.47 9.64
C ALA A 49 4.92 15.96 10.35
N GLU A 50 3.86 16.78 10.44
CA GLU A 50 2.57 16.38 11.01
C GLU A 50 1.95 15.20 10.24
N ILE A 51 2.00 15.21 8.91
CA ILE A 51 1.55 14.07 8.10
C ILE A 51 2.41 12.84 8.41
N GLY A 52 3.75 12.99 8.48
CA GLY A 52 4.66 11.90 8.81
C GLY A 52 4.35 11.24 10.16
N ASP A 53 3.97 12.02 11.18
CA ASP A 53 3.58 11.48 12.49
C ASP A 53 2.25 10.70 12.41
N VAL A 54 1.28 11.19 11.62
CA VAL A 54 0.00 10.47 11.38
C VAL A 54 0.23 9.14 10.64
N GLU A 55 1.11 9.12 9.62
CA GLU A 55 1.40 7.88 8.91
C GLU A 55 2.16 6.86 9.79
N GLU A 56 2.95 7.32 10.78
CA GLU A 56 3.57 6.43 11.77
C GLU A 56 2.51 5.73 12.65
N GLU A 57 1.44 6.44 13.01
CA GLU A 57 0.28 5.87 13.70
C GLU A 57 -0.45 4.85 12.80
N HIS A 58 -0.58 5.13 11.50
CA HIS A 58 -1.17 4.20 10.53
C HIS A 58 -0.35 2.92 10.41
N VAL A 59 0.97 3.02 10.23
CA VAL A 59 1.88 1.85 10.20
C VAL A 59 1.68 1.02 11.47
N SER A 60 1.81 1.63 12.65
CA SER A 60 1.67 0.93 13.93
C SER A 60 0.30 0.26 14.09
N MET A 61 -0.77 0.92 13.64
CA MET A 61 -2.14 0.40 13.71
C MET A 61 -2.36 -0.79 12.78
N TYR A 62 -1.85 -0.74 11.55
CA TYR A 62 -2.04 -1.82 10.58
C TYR A 62 -1.07 -2.97 10.79
N GLU A 63 0.15 -2.72 11.25
CA GLU A 63 1.07 -3.76 11.71
C GLU A 63 0.44 -4.59 12.83
N SER A 64 -0.37 -3.96 13.69
CA SER A 64 -1.13 -4.65 14.73
C SER A 64 -2.17 -5.66 14.20
N LEU A 65 -2.44 -5.69 12.90
CA LEU A 65 -3.29 -6.69 12.27
C LEU A 65 -2.52 -7.98 11.92
N MET A 66 -1.19 -7.93 11.86
CA MET A 66 -0.36 -9.09 11.53
C MET A 66 -0.39 -10.13 12.65
N GLU A 67 -0.38 -11.42 12.29
CA GLU A 67 -0.40 -12.50 13.27
C GLU A 67 0.97 -12.64 13.98
N PRO A 68 1.03 -12.46 15.31
CA PRO A 68 2.28 -12.57 16.06
C PRO A 68 2.83 -14.00 16.14
N THR A 69 1.99 -15.03 16.00
CA THR A 69 2.37 -16.45 16.13
C THR A 69 2.77 -17.11 14.81
N GLU A 70 2.82 -16.37 13.70
CA GLU A 70 3.42 -16.85 12.47
C GLU A 70 4.93 -17.06 12.64
N THR A 71 5.40 -18.18 12.14
CA THR A 71 6.83 -18.49 12.15
C THR A 71 7.58 -17.59 11.17
N ILE A 72 8.90 -17.54 11.29
CA ILE A 72 9.72 -16.77 10.36
C ILE A 72 9.61 -17.28 8.92
N PHE A 73 9.43 -18.59 8.72
CA PHE A 73 9.28 -19.18 7.38
C PHE A 73 7.86 -18.97 6.81
N GLU A 74 6.81 -18.98 7.66
CA GLU A 74 5.46 -18.56 7.25
C GLU A 74 5.46 -17.09 6.81
N LYS A 75 6.12 -16.21 7.58
CA LYS A 75 6.22 -14.78 7.24
C LYS A 75 7.03 -14.54 5.97
N LEU A 76 8.15 -15.24 5.80
CA LEU A 76 8.94 -15.17 4.57
C LEU A 76 8.10 -15.61 3.38
N LEU A 77 7.40 -16.75 3.48
CA LEU A 77 6.54 -17.23 2.40
C LEU A 77 5.43 -16.23 2.05
N LEU A 78 4.76 -15.67 3.07
CA LEU A 78 3.71 -14.66 2.88
C LEU A 78 4.24 -13.37 2.25
N HIS A 79 5.46 -12.96 2.61
CA HIS A 79 6.13 -11.80 2.04
C HIS A 79 6.35 -12.01 0.54
N GLU A 80 7.06 -13.08 0.15
CA GLU A 80 7.34 -13.37 -1.26
C GLU A 80 6.05 -13.57 -2.06
N PHE A 81 5.04 -14.23 -1.49
CA PHE A 81 3.74 -14.42 -2.14
C PHE A 81 3.00 -13.09 -2.36
N THR A 82 3.12 -12.17 -1.40
CA THR A 82 2.54 -10.81 -1.53
C THR A 82 3.23 -10.03 -2.63
N GLU A 83 4.56 -10.14 -2.78
CA GLU A 83 5.29 -9.52 -3.88
C GLU A 83 4.85 -10.11 -5.24
N VAL A 84 4.78 -11.43 -5.37
CA VAL A 84 4.23 -12.09 -6.57
C VAL A 84 2.83 -11.55 -6.92
N CYS A 85 1.94 -11.41 -5.92
CA CYS A 85 0.60 -10.86 -6.12
C CYS A 85 0.62 -9.40 -6.58
N ASN A 86 1.46 -8.56 -5.98
CA ASN A 86 1.60 -7.14 -6.33
C ASN A 86 2.17 -6.98 -7.75
N TYR A 87 3.25 -7.67 -8.09
CA TYR A 87 3.87 -7.59 -9.42
C TYR A 87 2.96 -8.16 -10.51
N TYR A 88 2.29 -9.28 -10.25
CA TYR A 88 1.29 -9.81 -11.16
C TYR A 88 0.17 -8.79 -11.42
N THR A 89 -0.33 -8.14 -10.35
CA THR A 89 -1.37 -7.12 -10.43
C THR A 89 -0.92 -5.91 -11.27
N CYS A 90 0.30 -5.43 -11.06
CA CYS A 90 0.90 -4.35 -11.86
C CYS A 90 1.04 -4.77 -13.34
N MET A 91 1.56 -5.95 -13.61
CA MET A 91 1.73 -6.49 -14.96
C MET A 91 0.40 -6.63 -15.71
N GLN A 92 -0.66 -7.09 -15.04
CA GLN A 92 -2.00 -7.24 -15.64
C GLN A 92 -2.63 -5.88 -15.99
N GLN A 93 -2.35 -4.84 -15.21
CA GLN A 93 -2.97 -3.53 -15.35
C GLN A 93 -2.12 -2.52 -16.14
N GLU A 94 -0.85 -2.83 -16.40
CA GLU A 94 0.05 -2.00 -17.21
C GLU A 94 -0.43 -1.97 -18.66
N THR A 95 -0.55 -0.76 -19.20
CA THR A 95 -1.01 -0.51 -20.58
C THR A 95 0.14 -0.27 -21.54
N ASN A 96 1.31 0.10 -21.02
CA ASN A 96 2.52 0.31 -21.80
C ASN A 96 3.32 -0.99 -21.90
N GLU A 97 3.35 -1.57 -23.10
CA GLU A 97 4.08 -2.82 -23.40
C GLU A 97 5.57 -2.79 -23.06
N HIS A 98 6.21 -1.61 -23.04
CA HIS A 98 7.61 -1.51 -22.64
C HIS A 98 7.77 -1.70 -21.13
N PHE A 99 6.92 -1.05 -20.32
CA PHE A 99 6.96 -1.17 -18.87
C PHE A 99 6.42 -2.52 -18.39
N LYS A 100 5.47 -3.10 -19.12
CA LYS A 100 4.96 -4.45 -18.83
C LYS A 100 6.07 -5.50 -18.77
N LYS A 101 7.06 -5.41 -19.65
CA LYS A 101 8.23 -6.31 -19.64
C LYS A 101 9.08 -6.18 -18.38
N ILE A 102 9.16 -4.99 -17.79
CA ILE A 102 9.86 -4.76 -16.54
C ILE A 102 9.09 -5.43 -15.40
N TRP A 103 7.76 -5.28 -15.39
CA TRP A 103 6.91 -5.99 -14.42
C TRP A 103 6.99 -7.51 -14.55
N GLU A 104 7.04 -8.04 -15.78
CA GLU A 104 7.24 -9.46 -16.07
C GLU A 104 8.60 -9.98 -15.54
N GLU A 105 9.67 -9.20 -15.71
CA GLU A 105 11.00 -9.54 -15.21
C GLU A 105 11.02 -9.61 -13.68
N PHE A 106 10.48 -8.60 -13.00
CA PHE A 106 10.41 -8.61 -11.53
C PHE A 106 9.48 -9.69 -11.01
N LEU A 107 8.34 -9.94 -11.66
CA LEU A 107 7.48 -11.08 -11.32
C LEU A 107 8.24 -12.40 -11.39
N SER A 108 9.11 -12.59 -12.39
CA SER A 108 9.94 -13.79 -12.49
C SER A 108 10.86 -13.96 -11.28
N TYR A 109 11.48 -12.88 -10.80
CA TYR A 109 12.35 -12.93 -9.62
C TYR A 109 11.57 -13.30 -8.36
N GLU A 110 10.40 -12.70 -8.14
CA GLU A 110 9.61 -13.00 -6.95
C GLU A 110 9.02 -14.41 -6.97
N ILE A 111 8.74 -14.98 -8.15
CA ILE A 111 8.36 -16.40 -8.28
C ILE A 111 9.52 -17.31 -7.84
N ASP A 112 10.76 -17.00 -8.23
CA ASP A 112 11.95 -17.75 -7.80
C ASP A 112 12.21 -17.63 -6.29
N HIS A 113 11.99 -16.43 -5.73
CA HIS A 113 12.05 -16.22 -4.28
C HIS A 113 10.96 -16.98 -3.55
N LEU A 114 9.72 -16.97 -4.04
CA LEU A 114 8.60 -17.72 -3.49
C LEU A 114 8.89 -19.23 -3.47
N HIS A 115 9.45 -19.77 -4.55
CA HIS A 115 9.88 -21.17 -4.58
C HIS A 115 10.98 -21.47 -3.56
N SER A 116 11.89 -20.53 -3.32
CA SER A 116 12.94 -20.66 -2.31
C SER A 116 12.37 -20.62 -0.89
N ALA A 117 11.43 -19.71 -0.62
CA ALA A 117 10.71 -19.62 0.65
C ALA A 117 9.90 -20.89 0.93
N ALA A 118 9.20 -21.43 -0.07
CA ALA A 118 8.46 -22.68 0.03
C ALA A 118 9.37 -23.88 0.39
N LYS A 119 10.56 -23.96 -0.22
CA LYS A 119 11.55 -25.00 0.12
C LYS A 119 12.05 -24.85 1.56
N LEU A 120 12.26 -23.63 2.04
CA LEU A 120 12.67 -23.39 3.42
C LEU A 120 11.57 -23.78 4.42
N LEU A 121 10.32 -23.42 4.14
CA LEU A 121 9.17 -23.83 4.95
C LEU A 121 9.06 -25.35 5.03
N GLN A 122 9.11 -26.05 3.89
CA GLN A 122 9.05 -27.50 3.86
C GLN A 122 10.23 -28.13 4.64
N LYS A 123 11.44 -27.62 4.44
CA LYS A 123 12.66 -28.17 5.07
C LYS A 123 12.65 -28.02 6.58
N HIS A 124 12.19 -26.89 7.11
CA HIS A 124 12.32 -26.54 8.52
C HIS A 124 11.06 -26.80 9.34
N GLU A 125 9.89 -26.81 8.70
CA GLU A 125 8.59 -26.96 9.38
C GLU A 125 7.75 -28.11 8.84
N ASN A 126 8.19 -28.79 7.76
CA ASN A 126 7.48 -29.89 7.13
C ASN A 126 6.01 -29.55 6.81
N LYS A 127 5.79 -28.33 6.30
CA LYS A 127 4.48 -27.78 5.93
C LYS A 127 4.45 -27.43 4.46
N ASP A 128 3.35 -27.76 3.79
CA ASP A 128 3.14 -27.38 2.39
C ASP A 128 2.81 -25.89 2.28
N ALA A 129 3.41 -25.21 1.30
CA ALA A 129 3.20 -23.77 1.10
C ALA A 129 1.71 -23.42 0.90
N GLU A 130 0.98 -24.28 0.18
CA GLU A 130 -0.45 -24.09 -0.11
C GLU A 130 -1.32 -24.03 1.15
N GLU A 131 -0.88 -24.62 2.28
CA GLU A 131 -1.58 -24.51 3.56
C GLU A 131 -1.56 -23.06 4.09
N VAL A 132 -0.57 -22.26 3.70
CA VAL A 132 -0.38 -20.88 4.17
C VAL A 132 -0.96 -19.87 3.18
N ILE A 133 -0.65 -20.06 1.88
CA ILE A 133 -0.92 -19.07 0.81
C ILE A 133 -2.06 -19.50 -0.14
N GLY A 134 -2.57 -20.71 -0.02
CA GLY A 134 -3.55 -21.27 -0.97
C GLY A 134 -2.92 -21.59 -2.32
N ASN A 135 -3.78 -21.69 -3.35
CA ASN A 135 -3.42 -22.14 -4.69
C ASN A 135 -3.84 -21.14 -5.80
N THR A 136 -4.25 -19.93 -5.43
CA THR A 136 -4.70 -18.89 -6.36
C THR A 136 -3.92 -17.61 -6.19
N ILE A 137 -3.55 -16.99 -7.30
CA ILE A 137 -3.03 -15.62 -7.32
C ILE A 137 -4.08 -14.65 -6.77
N ILE A 138 -3.63 -13.61 -6.08
CA ILE A 138 -4.49 -12.57 -5.52
C ILE A 138 -4.17 -11.24 -6.19
N GLU A 139 -5.21 -10.49 -6.55
CA GLU A 139 -5.09 -9.12 -7.03
C GLU A 139 -5.58 -8.16 -5.93
N PRO A 140 -4.69 -7.59 -5.10
CA PRO A 140 -5.09 -6.82 -3.92
C PRO A 140 -5.70 -5.46 -4.26
N ASN A 141 -5.49 -4.95 -5.47
CA ASN A 141 -5.97 -3.63 -5.87
C ASN A 141 -6.23 -3.51 -7.37
N LYS A 142 -7.01 -2.49 -7.75
CA LYS A 142 -7.24 -2.08 -9.14
C LYS A 142 -7.00 -0.58 -9.31
N PHE A 143 -6.11 -0.23 -10.23
CA PHE A 143 -5.79 1.15 -10.61
C PHE A 143 -6.82 1.67 -11.60
N LEU A 144 -7.82 2.37 -11.09
CA LEU A 144 -8.85 3.02 -11.90
C LEU A 144 -8.64 4.53 -11.96
N SER A 145 -8.96 5.15 -13.09
CA SER A 145 -8.94 6.60 -13.22
C SER A 145 -9.92 7.23 -12.24
N GLN A 146 -9.42 8.05 -11.32
CA GLN A 146 -10.24 8.84 -10.39
C GLN A 146 -10.43 10.29 -10.84
N LYS A 147 -9.98 10.66 -12.05
CA LYS A 147 -9.98 12.06 -12.52
C LYS A 147 -11.36 12.69 -12.52
N ASP A 148 -12.38 11.99 -13.01
CA ASP A 148 -13.74 12.51 -13.08
C ASP A 148 -14.36 12.71 -11.69
N TYR A 149 -14.09 11.76 -10.79
CA TYR A 149 -14.49 11.85 -9.38
C TYR A 149 -13.84 13.05 -8.69
N ILE A 150 -12.51 13.18 -8.78
CA ILE A 150 -11.77 14.30 -8.20
C ILE A 150 -12.22 15.63 -8.82
N ALA A 151 -12.40 15.69 -10.14
CA ALA A 151 -12.88 16.88 -10.83
C ALA A 151 -14.30 17.27 -10.40
N LYS A 152 -15.16 16.29 -10.07
CA LYS A 152 -16.49 16.54 -9.49
C LYS A 152 -16.35 17.13 -8.09
N ILE A 153 -15.58 16.50 -7.20
CA ILE A 153 -15.37 16.98 -5.82
C ILE A 153 -14.79 18.39 -5.80
N LEU A 154 -13.77 18.68 -6.63
CA LEU A 154 -13.18 20.01 -6.73
C LEU A 154 -14.20 21.07 -7.21
N ARG A 155 -15.09 20.71 -8.15
CA ARG A 155 -16.16 21.62 -8.58
C ARG A 155 -17.17 21.87 -7.48
N GLU A 156 -17.59 20.83 -6.75
CA GLU A 156 -18.64 20.90 -5.73
C GLU A 156 -18.16 21.51 -4.40
N GLN A 157 -16.88 21.34 -4.05
CA GLN A 157 -16.34 21.69 -2.74
C GLN A 157 -15.30 22.82 -2.78
N SER A 158 -15.01 23.41 -3.95
CA SER A 158 -14.08 24.55 -4.07
C SER A 158 -14.45 25.74 -3.17
N ASP A 159 -15.74 25.96 -2.94
CA ASP A 159 -16.26 27.07 -2.12
C ASP A 159 -16.37 26.72 -0.61
N LEU A 160 -16.14 25.46 -0.21
CA LEU A 160 -16.24 25.01 1.19
C LEU A 160 -14.92 25.10 1.97
N ARG A 161 -13.88 25.68 1.38
CA ARG A 161 -12.68 26.04 2.15
C ARG A 161 -13.11 27.02 3.23
N LEU A 162 -13.07 26.57 4.49
CA LEU A 162 -13.07 27.39 5.69
C LEU A 162 -11.84 28.32 5.59
N THR A 163 -12.00 29.40 4.83
CA THR A 163 -11.22 30.60 5.06
C THR A 163 -11.86 31.21 6.30
N ASP A 164 -11.07 31.44 7.35
CA ASP A 164 -11.50 32.11 8.59
C ASP A 164 -11.85 33.58 8.31
N GLY A 165 -12.79 33.84 7.40
CA GLY A 165 -13.11 35.15 6.84
C GLY A 165 -11.96 35.86 6.11
N LYS A 166 -10.77 35.24 5.99
CA LYS A 166 -9.61 35.84 5.34
C LYS A 166 -9.49 35.36 3.91
N ASP A 167 -9.91 36.24 3.01
CA ASP A 167 -9.72 36.11 1.57
C ASP A 167 -8.21 36.09 1.26
N ILE A 168 -7.66 34.89 1.08
CA ILE A 168 -6.25 34.65 0.75
C ILE A 168 -5.98 34.71 -0.77
N GLY A 169 -6.89 35.27 -1.57
CA GLY A 169 -6.62 35.68 -2.96
C GLY A 169 -6.49 34.55 -3.99
N TYR A 170 -6.78 33.29 -3.61
CA TYR A 170 -6.74 32.14 -4.52
C TYR A 170 -8.12 31.65 -5.00
N THR A 171 -9.22 32.27 -4.54
CA THR A 171 -10.58 31.91 -4.96
C THR A 171 -11.11 32.89 -6.01
N LYS A 172 -11.50 32.36 -7.18
CA LYS A 172 -12.12 33.15 -8.26
C LYS A 172 -13.45 33.70 -7.77
N LYS A 173 -13.62 35.02 -7.79
CA LYS A 173 -14.92 35.67 -7.55
C LYS A 173 -15.97 35.12 -8.50
N ARG A 174 -17.06 34.60 -7.94
CA ARG A 174 -18.26 34.18 -8.66
C ARG A 174 -18.77 35.37 -9.49
N ARG A 175 -18.62 35.31 -10.82
CA ARG A 175 -19.24 36.29 -11.73
C ARG A 175 -20.74 35.97 -11.80
N THR A 176 -21.55 36.85 -11.22
CA THR A 176 -22.99 36.89 -11.43
C THR A 176 -23.30 37.74 -12.67
N SER A 177 -23.81 37.11 -13.72
CA SER A 177 -24.73 37.70 -14.71
C SER A 177 -25.45 36.57 -15.43
#